data_AF-A0A7J8FU38-F1
#
_entry.id   AF-A0A7J8FU38-F1
#
_cell.length_a   1.000
_cell.length_b   1.000
_cell.length_c   1.000
_cell.angle_alpha   90.00
_cell.angle_beta   90.00
_cell.angle_gamma   90.00
#
_symmetry.space_group_name_H-M   'P 1'
#
loop_
_entity.id
_entity.type
_entity.pdbx_description
1 polymer ?
#
loop_
_entity_poly.entity_id
_entity_poly.type
_entity_poly.pdbx_seq_one_letter_code
_entity_poly.pdbx_strand_id
1 'polypeptide(L)'
;MLCVFACLVSLTPCALTESMGVIARHGQLCLHITWSRCPDSTRPETMRPCHLPCKKDCVVTAFSEWTPCPRLCKSGNATTRQSRYRIINQEAANGGRECPDTLFEERECEEVSLCPIYRWRPQKWSPCVLVPESVRQGIMSTSEACGKGVQTRDGGAKTFLRPSFL
;
A
#
# COMPACT_ATOMS: atom_id res chain seq x y z
N MET A 1 47.96 11.95 -17.37
CA MET A 1 48.46 13.29 -16.99
C MET A 1 49.86 13.06 -16.46
N LEU A 2 50.98 13.26 -17.14
CA LEU A 2 51.34 13.97 -18.36
C LEU A 2 52.69 13.34 -18.75
N CYS A 3 52.85 12.72 -19.92
CA CYS A 3 54.18 12.66 -20.54
C CYS A 3 54.41 14.01 -21.24
N VAL A 4 54.16 15.08 -20.50
CA VAL A 4 54.21 16.46 -20.96
C VAL A 4 55.29 17.07 -20.11
N PHE A 5 56.45 17.15 -20.75
CA PHE A 5 57.65 17.86 -20.34
C PHE A 5 58.28 17.39 -19.02
N ALA A 6 59.05 16.31 -19.10
CA ALA A 6 60.21 16.16 -18.21
C ALA A 6 61.30 17.14 -18.69
N CYS A 7 61.13 18.42 -18.37
CA CYS A 7 62.24 19.37 -18.41
C CYS A 7 63.03 19.12 -17.11
N LEU A 8 64.28 18.67 -17.24
CA LEU A 8 65.06 18.14 -16.11
C LEU A 8 65.33 19.12 -14.95
N VAL A 9 64.79 20.35 -14.92
CA VAL A 9 65.19 21.31 -13.86
C VAL A 9 64.09 22.26 -13.32
N SER A 10 62.89 22.41 -13.88
CA SER A 10 61.91 23.31 -13.23
C SER A 10 60.44 22.98 -13.47
N LEU A 11 59.74 22.73 -12.36
CA LEU A 11 58.29 22.54 -12.22
C LEU A 11 57.51 23.83 -12.53
N THR A 12 57.43 24.24 -13.80
CA THR A 12 56.58 25.36 -14.23
C THR A 12 55.73 24.97 -15.44
N PRO A 13 54.39 25.12 -15.39
CA PRO A 13 53.53 24.80 -16.51
C PRO A 13 53.56 25.93 -17.55
N CYS A 14 54.04 25.66 -18.76
CA CYS A 14 53.85 26.55 -19.90
C CYS A 14 52.67 26.05 -20.74
N ALA A 15 51.61 26.86 -20.84
CA ALA A 15 50.54 26.63 -21.79
C ALA A 15 51.03 26.98 -23.21
N LEU A 16 50.87 26.07 -24.17
CA LEU A 16 51.09 26.39 -25.58
C LEU A 16 49.79 26.22 -26.37
N THR A 17 49.40 27.31 -27.01
CA THR A 17 48.42 27.41 -28.09
C THR A 17 48.93 26.69 -29.33
N GLU A 18 48.02 26.03 -30.05
CA GLU A 18 48.28 25.36 -31.32
C GLU A 18 48.84 26.33 -32.37
N SER A 19 50.06 26.05 -32.83
CA SER A 19 50.54 26.16 -34.22
C SER A 19 52.03 26.52 -34.26
N MET A 20 52.74 25.76 -35.09
CA MET A 20 54.17 25.80 -35.44
C MET A 20 54.99 26.99 -34.94
N GLY A 21 55.87 26.75 -33.96
CA GLY A 21 56.92 27.69 -33.59
C GLY A 21 57.78 27.19 -32.43
N VAL A 22 59.07 27.01 -32.67
CA VAL A 22 60.06 26.75 -31.62
C VAL A 22 60.29 28.08 -30.89
N ILE A 23 59.64 28.29 -29.74
CA ILE A 23 59.90 29.48 -28.92
C ILE A 23 60.99 29.14 -27.91
N ALA A 24 62.20 29.63 -28.16
CA ALA A 24 63.29 29.64 -27.20
C ALA A 24 63.11 30.85 -26.26
N ARG A 25 62.86 30.62 -24.98
CA ARG A 25 63.22 31.60 -23.94
C ARG A 25 64.11 30.91 -22.91
N HIS A 26 65.23 31.57 -22.59
CA HIS A 26 66.28 31.12 -21.66
C HIS A 26 67.16 29.93 -22.08
N GLY A 27 67.42 29.75 -23.38
CA GLY A 27 68.53 28.90 -23.84
C GLY A 27 68.36 27.38 -23.60
N GLN A 28 67.14 26.91 -23.32
CA GLN A 28 66.87 25.48 -23.15
C GLN A 28 66.19 24.91 -24.39
N LEU A 29 66.78 23.87 -24.97
CA LEU A 29 66.27 23.16 -26.14
C LEU A 29 65.07 22.30 -25.71
N CYS A 30 63.83 22.73 -26.01
CA CYS A 30 62.65 21.89 -25.82
C CYS A 30 62.50 20.94 -27.01
N LEU A 31 62.82 19.66 -26.84
CA LEU A 31 62.62 18.64 -27.87
C LEU A 31 61.13 18.33 -28.01
N HIS A 32 60.58 18.40 -29.22
CA HIS A 32 59.24 17.89 -29.53
C HIS A 32 59.28 16.36 -29.54
N ILE A 33 59.05 15.74 -28.37
CA ILE A 33 59.03 14.28 -28.22
C ILE A 33 57.68 13.77 -28.73
N THR A 34 57.69 13.11 -29.88
CA THR A 34 56.51 12.40 -30.40
C THR A 34 56.23 11.17 -29.52
N TRP A 35 54.95 10.78 -29.37
CA TRP A 35 54.52 9.65 -28.52
C TRP A 35 55.32 8.35 -28.73
N SER A 36 55.82 8.13 -29.94
CA SER A 36 56.67 6.99 -30.33
C SER A 36 58.08 6.96 -29.70
N ARG A 37 58.53 8.06 -29.08
CA ARG A 37 59.86 8.18 -28.45
C ARG A 37 59.81 8.03 -26.93
N CYS A 38 58.62 7.87 -26.34
CA CYS A 38 58.47 7.66 -24.91
C CYS A 38 58.70 6.19 -24.56
N PRO A 39 59.42 5.87 -23.46
CA PRO A 39 59.58 4.50 -23.01
C PRO A 39 58.24 3.86 -22.65
N ASP A 40 58.02 2.63 -23.11
CA ASP A 40 56.79 1.86 -22.87
C ASP A 40 56.45 1.72 -21.38
N SER A 41 57.46 1.73 -20.49
CA SER A 41 57.29 1.66 -19.03
C SER A 41 56.53 2.83 -18.41
N THR A 42 56.48 3.97 -19.11
CA THR A 42 55.78 5.19 -18.67
C THR A 42 54.45 5.39 -19.39
N ARG A 43 54.06 4.45 -20.26
CA ARG A 43 52.78 4.50 -20.98
C ARG A 43 51.65 4.26 -19.97
N PRO A 44 50.79 5.26 -19.72
CA PRO A 44 49.62 5.05 -18.87
C PRO A 44 48.71 4.00 -19.50
N GLU A 45 47.98 3.28 -18.65
CA GLU A 45 46.97 2.33 -19.10
C GLU A 45 45.97 3.03 -20.04
N THR A 46 45.88 2.53 -21.27
CA THR A 46 44.98 3.06 -22.31
C THR A 46 43.60 2.41 -22.25
N MET A 47 43.49 1.29 -21.55
CA MET A 47 42.27 0.52 -21.40
C MET A 47 42.08 0.22 -19.92
N ARG A 48 40.85 0.46 -19.46
CA ARG A 48 40.38 0.06 -18.13
C ARG A 48 39.15 -0.81 -18.29
N PRO A 49 38.95 -1.81 -17.43
CA PRO A 49 37.72 -2.58 -17.43
C PRO A 49 36.54 -1.65 -17.11
N CYS A 50 35.40 -1.89 -17.78
CA CYS A 50 34.14 -1.25 -17.46
C CYS A 50 33.05 -2.30 -17.26
N HIS A 51 32.09 -2.00 -16.38
CA HIS A 51 30.92 -2.84 -16.14
C HIS A 51 29.67 -2.09 -16.55
N LEU A 52 28.91 -2.66 -17.48
CA LEU A 52 27.59 -2.18 -17.87
C LEU A 52 26.55 -3.13 -17.28
N PRO A 53 25.74 -2.68 -16.30
CA PRO A 53 24.79 -3.56 -15.65
C PRO A 53 23.62 -3.91 -16.57
N CYS A 54 23.15 -5.15 -16.52
CA CYS A 54 22.05 -5.62 -17.36
C CYS A 54 20.72 -4.94 -16.99
N LYS A 55 19.90 -4.67 -18.01
CA LYS A 55 18.52 -4.21 -17.81
C LYS A 55 17.72 -5.28 -17.08
N LYS A 56 16.94 -4.86 -16.09
CA LYS A 56 16.00 -5.73 -15.36
C LYS A 56 14.64 -5.08 -15.36
N ASP A 57 13.68 -5.77 -15.94
CA ASP A 57 12.28 -5.34 -15.91
C ASP A 57 11.66 -5.68 -14.56
N CYS A 58 10.64 -4.91 -14.18
CA CYS A 58 9.82 -5.23 -13.03
C CYS A 58 9.06 -6.55 -13.25
N VAL A 59 8.99 -7.36 -12.20
CA VAL A 59 8.22 -8.60 -12.17
C VAL A 59 7.23 -8.54 -11.01
N VAL A 60 5.94 -8.68 -11.32
CA VAL A 60 4.85 -8.76 -10.34
C VAL A 60 4.20 -10.13 -10.35
N THR A 61 3.56 -10.51 -9.24
CA THR A 61 2.72 -11.71 -9.21
C THR A 61 1.42 -11.51 -9.99
N ALA A 62 0.73 -12.62 -10.27
CA ALA A 62 -0.70 -12.54 -10.52
C ALA A 62 -1.42 -11.95 -9.30
N PHE A 63 -2.61 -11.39 -9.53
CA PHE A 63 -3.48 -11.01 -8.43
C PHE A 63 -3.89 -12.24 -7.61
N SER A 64 -4.06 -12.03 -6.31
CA SER A 64 -4.73 -12.97 -5.43
C SER A 64 -6.17 -13.21 -5.90
N GLU A 65 -6.76 -14.28 -5.39
CA GLU A 65 -8.21 -14.41 -5.37
C GLU A 65 -8.85 -13.22 -4.65
N TRP A 66 -10.10 -12.91 -5.02
CA TRP A 66 -10.88 -11.89 -4.34
C TRP A 66 -11.18 -12.32 -2.90
N THR A 67 -11.10 -11.37 -1.96
CA THR A 67 -11.55 -11.60 -0.59
C THR A 67 -13.05 -11.89 -0.57
N PRO A 68 -13.53 -12.73 0.36
CA PRO A 68 -14.95 -13.01 0.48
C PRO A 68 -15.72 -11.74 0.84
N CYS A 69 -16.89 -11.55 0.24
CA CYS A 69 -17.76 -10.42 0.54
C CYS A 69 -18.13 -10.38 2.04
N PRO A 70 -17.89 -9.26 2.73
CA PRO A 70 -18.22 -9.12 4.15
C PRO A 70 -19.70 -9.30 4.40
N ARG A 71 -20.07 -10.17 5.34
CA ARG A 71 -21.46 -10.33 5.79
C ARG A 71 -21.77 -9.32 6.90
N LEU A 72 -21.77 -8.03 6.56
CA LEU A 72 -22.04 -6.96 7.52
C LEU A 72 -23.55 -6.69 7.59
N CYS A 73 -24.20 -7.20 8.63
CA CYS A 73 -25.57 -6.81 8.98
C CYS A 73 -25.59 -5.54 9.82
N LYS A 74 -25.09 -4.43 9.27
CA LYS A 74 -25.30 -3.11 9.86
C LYS A 74 -26.61 -2.53 9.33
N SER A 75 -27.37 -1.88 10.20
CA SER A 75 -28.59 -1.18 9.83
C SER A 75 -28.23 0.03 8.95
N GLY A 76 -28.31 -0.12 7.64
CA GLY A 76 -28.06 0.92 6.64
C GLY A 76 -27.57 0.35 5.31
N ASN A 77 -27.63 1.16 4.25
CA ASN A 77 -27.13 0.83 2.90
C ASN A 77 -25.60 0.82 2.88
N ALA A 78 -24.98 -0.07 3.64
CA ALA A 78 -23.54 -0.24 3.62
C ALA A 78 -23.18 -1.10 2.39
N THR A 79 -22.72 -0.45 1.32
CA THR A 79 -22.14 -1.13 0.17
C THR A 79 -20.99 -2.01 0.65
N THR A 80 -21.11 -3.32 0.45
CA THR A 80 -20.05 -4.26 0.80
C THR A 80 -19.05 -4.33 -0.36
N ARG A 81 -17.76 -4.39 -0.01
CA ARG A 81 -16.65 -4.38 -0.96
C ARG A 81 -15.78 -5.61 -0.73
N GLN A 82 -15.23 -6.12 -1.82
CA GLN A 82 -14.23 -7.17 -1.85
C GLN A 82 -12.95 -6.61 -2.50
N SER A 83 -11.82 -7.14 -2.10
CA SER A 83 -10.50 -6.66 -2.49
C SER A 83 -9.59 -7.79 -2.91
N ARG A 84 -8.61 -7.48 -3.76
CA ARG A 84 -7.51 -8.39 -4.12
C ARG A 84 -6.21 -7.61 -4.26
N TYR A 85 -5.08 -8.30 -4.15
CA TYR A 85 -3.77 -7.68 -4.21
C TYR A 85 -2.78 -8.51 -5.03
N ARG A 86 -1.72 -7.86 -5.51
CA ARG A 86 -0.52 -8.50 -6.08
C ARG A 86 0.71 -7.83 -5.51
N ILE A 87 1.86 -8.50 -5.61
CA ILE A 87 3.12 -7.99 -5.05
C ILE A 87 4.20 -7.87 -6.13
N ILE A 88 5.15 -6.97 -5.88
CA ILE A 88 6.36 -6.82 -6.69
C ILE A 88 7.40 -7.84 -6.19
N ASN A 89 7.79 -8.76 -7.07
CA ASN A 89 8.84 -9.73 -6.80
C ASN A 89 10.23 -9.17 -7.17
N GLN A 90 10.28 -8.27 -8.14
CA GLN A 90 11.51 -7.63 -8.59
C GLN A 90 11.22 -6.22 -9.08
N GLU A 91 11.98 -5.24 -8.60
CA GLU A 91 11.95 -3.85 -9.06
C GLU A 91 12.69 -3.67 -10.40
N ALA A 92 12.31 -2.63 -11.14
CA ALA A 92 13.01 -2.26 -12.35
C ALA A 92 14.43 -1.74 -12.04
N ALA A 93 15.41 -2.08 -12.88
CA ALA A 93 16.76 -1.57 -12.78
C ALA A 93 17.42 -1.35 -14.14
N ASN A 94 18.37 -0.40 -14.19
CA ASN A 94 19.19 -0.08 -15.36
C ASN A 94 18.36 0.28 -16.60
N GLY A 95 17.23 0.97 -16.41
CA GLY A 95 16.33 1.37 -17.50
C GLY A 95 15.52 0.21 -18.09
N GLY A 96 15.21 -0.79 -17.26
CA GLY A 96 14.14 -1.76 -17.53
C GLY A 96 12.75 -1.16 -17.30
N ARG A 97 11.71 -1.94 -17.57
CA ARG A 97 10.31 -1.51 -17.47
C ARG A 97 9.86 -1.39 -16.02
N GLU A 98 9.27 -0.26 -15.67
CA GLU A 98 8.68 0.02 -14.36
C GLU A 98 7.49 -0.89 -14.02
N CYS A 99 7.25 -1.07 -12.73
CA CYS A 99 6.11 -1.82 -12.23
C CYS A 99 4.78 -1.09 -12.51
N PRO A 100 3.66 -1.81 -12.67
CA PRO A 100 2.35 -1.18 -12.69
C PRO A 100 2.01 -0.63 -11.30
N ASP A 101 1.43 0.58 -11.24
CA ASP A 101 1.01 1.21 -9.98
C ASP A 101 -0.15 0.48 -9.29
N THR A 102 -0.93 -0.29 -10.06
CA THR A 102 -2.11 -1.01 -9.58
C THR A 102 -1.72 -2.30 -8.87
N LEU A 103 -1.32 -2.21 -7.61
CA LEU A 103 -1.04 -3.39 -6.77
C LEU A 103 -2.27 -3.88 -5.98
N PHE A 104 -3.29 -3.04 -5.88
CA PHE A 104 -4.51 -3.28 -5.12
C PHE A 104 -5.73 -2.96 -5.97
N GLU A 105 -6.76 -3.80 -5.88
CA GLU A 105 -8.05 -3.56 -6.51
C GLU A 105 -9.18 -3.81 -5.52
N GLU A 106 -10.24 -3.01 -5.68
CA GLU A 106 -11.46 -3.12 -4.89
C GLU A 106 -12.67 -3.08 -5.84
N ARG A 107 -13.67 -3.91 -5.55
CA ARG A 107 -14.95 -3.87 -6.27
C ARG A 107 -16.10 -4.07 -5.30
N GLU A 108 -17.26 -3.58 -5.71
CA GLU A 108 -18.51 -3.80 -4.99
C GLU A 108 -18.92 -5.27 -5.12
N CYS A 109 -19.54 -5.78 -4.07
CA CYS A 109 -20.15 -7.11 -4.12
C CYS A 109 -21.48 -7.02 -4.88
N GLU A 110 -21.72 -7.95 -5.79
CA GLU A 110 -23.06 -8.18 -6.32
C GLU A 110 -23.95 -8.58 -5.14
N GLU A 111 -24.98 -7.77 -4.84
CA GLU A 111 -25.91 -7.93 -3.70
C GLU A 111 -26.38 -9.40 -3.59
N VAL A 112 -26.48 -10.04 -2.41
CA VAL A 112 -27.43 -9.75 -1.34
C VAL A 112 -26.91 -10.35 -0.03
N SER A 113 -26.52 -9.51 0.94
CA SER A 113 -26.40 -9.96 2.32
C SER A 113 -27.80 -10.05 2.94
N LEU A 114 -28.33 -11.28 3.03
CA LEU A 114 -29.58 -11.56 3.76
C LEU A 114 -29.34 -11.40 5.26
N CYS A 115 -29.88 -10.33 5.83
CA CYS A 115 -29.72 -10.05 7.25
C CYS A 115 -30.97 -10.47 8.04
N PRO A 116 -30.82 -11.32 9.07
CA PRO A 116 -31.92 -11.67 9.94
C PRO A 116 -32.28 -10.47 10.82
N ILE A 117 -33.55 -10.09 10.81
CA ILE A 117 -34.11 -9.07 11.69
C ILE A 117 -34.96 -9.76 12.74
N TYR A 118 -34.68 -9.48 14.00
CA TYR A 118 -35.50 -9.96 15.10
C TYR A 118 -36.58 -8.93 15.43
N ARG A 119 -37.84 -9.34 15.47
CA ARG A 119 -38.95 -8.50 15.95
C ARG A 119 -39.69 -9.20 17.07
N TRP A 120 -39.93 -8.46 18.15
CA TRP A 120 -40.82 -8.90 19.22
C TRP A 120 -42.24 -9.05 18.68
N ARG A 121 -42.82 -10.22 18.90
CA ARG A 121 -44.24 -10.47 18.63
C ARG A 121 -44.92 -10.72 19.97
N PRO A 122 -45.59 -9.72 20.55
CA PRO A 122 -46.31 -9.92 21.79
C PRO A 122 -47.47 -10.89 21.55
N GLN A 123 -47.66 -11.85 22.46
CA GLN A 123 -48.85 -12.70 22.50
C GLN A 123 -50.07 -11.90 23.00
N LYS A 124 -51.25 -12.53 22.96
CA LYS A 124 -52.46 -11.96 23.56
C LYS A 124 -52.23 -11.73 25.07
N TRP A 125 -52.82 -10.66 25.58
CA TRP A 125 -52.84 -10.40 27.01
C TRP A 125 -53.60 -11.49 27.75
N SER A 126 -53.11 -11.87 28.92
CA SER A 126 -53.86 -12.69 29.86
C SER A 126 -55.15 -11.97 30.28
N PRO A 127 -56.17 -12.70 30.76
CA PRO A 127 -57.25 -12.08 31.52
C PRO A 127 -56.70 -11.22 32.67
N CYS A 128 -57.44 -10.18 33.04
CA CYS A 128 -57.07 -9.33 34.17
C CYS A 128 -57.25 -10.11 35.47
N VAL A 129 -56.18 -10.24 36.25
CA VAL A 129 -56.21 -10.89 37.56
C VAL A 129 -56.00 -9.84 38.65
N LEU A 130 -56.78 -9.91 39.72
CA LEU A 130 -56.65 -8.96 40.83
C LEU A 130 -55.27 -9.12 41.48
N VAL A 131 -54.66 -7.99 41.87
CA VAL A 131 -53.35 -8.02 42.56
C VAL A 131 -53.54 -8.69 43.92
N PRO A 132 -52.75 -9.73 44.28
CA PRO A 132 -52.86 -10.40 45.57
C PRO A 132 -52.56 -9.45 46.72
N GLU A 133 -53.19 -9.71 47.87
CA GLU A 133 -53.14 -8.83 49.05
C GLU A 133 -51.70 -8.56 49.54
N SER A 134 -50.77 -9.50 49.32
CA SER A 134 -49.34 -9.37 49.68
C SER A 134 -48.61 -8.22 48.99
N VAL A 135 -49.14 -7.70 47.87
CA VAL A 135 -48.58 -6.56 47.13
C VAL A 135 -49.43 -5.30 47.32
N ARG A 136 -50.64 -5.43 47.87
CA ARG A 136 -51.47 -4.27 48.23
C ARG A 136 -50.91 -3.68 49.51
N GLN A 137 -50.45 -2.43 49.44
CA GLN A 137 -50.15 -1.64 50.62
C GLN A 137 -51.47 -1.23 51.29
N GLY A 138 -52.07 -2.20 52.01
CA GLY A 138 -53.06 -2.06 53.07
C GLY A 138 -54.31 -1.23 52.77
N ILE A 139 -55.40 -1.91 52.42
CA ILE A 139 -56.76 -1.56 52.88
C ILE A 139 -57.50 -2.87 53.14
N MET A 140 -57.95 -3.10 54.38
CA MET A 140 -58.80 -4.23 54.76
C MET A 140 -60.14 -4.16 54.03
N SER A 141 -60.34 -4.96 52.99
CA SER A 141 -61.67 -5.22 52.46
C SER A 141 -61.88 -6.69 52.09
N THR A 142 -63.09 -7.13 52.43
CA THR A 142 -63.65 -8.46 52.22
C THR A 142 -63.59 -8.88 50.76
N SER A 143 -62.96 -10.02 50.45
CA SER A 143 -62.99 -10.76 49.17
C SER A 143 -63.64 -10.00 47.99
N GLU A 144 -62.98 -8.97 47.49
CA GLU A 144 -63.55 -8.12 46.46
C GLU A 144 -63.52 -8.82 45.10
N ALA A 145 -64.67 -8.93 44.45
CA ALA A 145 -64.79 -9.44 43.09
C ALA A 145 -64.32 -8.42 42.02
N CYS A 146 -63.99 -7.19 42.41
CA CYS A 146 -63.54 -6.12 41.54
C CYS A 146 -62.44 -5.26 42.21
N GLY A 147 -61.53 -4.67 41.44
CA GLY A 147 -60.41 -3.89 41.97
C GLY A 147 -59.27 -3.71 40.96
N LYS A 148 -58.12 -3.20 41.41
CA LYS A 148 -56.94 -3.05 40.55
C LYS A 148 -56.35 -4.42 40.22
N GLY A 149 -56.25 -4.72 38.93
CA GLY A 149 -55.69 -5.98 38.43
C GLY A 149 -54.46 -5.77 37.56
N VAL A 150 -53.75 -6.87 37.31
CA VAL A 150 -52.58 -6.96 36.45
C VAL A 150 -52.88 -7.91 35.30
N GLN A 151 -52.36 -7.59 34.12
CA GLN A 151 -52.34 -8.50 32.97
C GLN A 151 -50.89 -8.82 32.64
N THR A 152 -50.63 -10.08 32.34
CA THR A 152 -49.32 -10.53 31.88
C THR A 152 -49.43 -10.95 30.42
N ARG A 153 -48.33 -10.88 29.67
CA ARG A 153 -48.24 -11.47 28.34
C ARG A 153 -46.83 -11.94 28.11
N ASP A 154 -46.71 -13.07 27.44
CA ASP A 154 -45.43 -13.55 26.96
C ASP A 154 -45.08 -12.90 25.62
N GLY A 155 -43.80 -12.77 25.35
CA GLY A 155 -43.28 -12.33 24.07
C GLY A 155 -42.15 -13.23 23.63
N GLY A 156 -42.18 -13.65 22.37
CA GLY A 156 -41.06 -14.33 21.72
C GLY A 156 -40.43 -13.45 20.64
N ALA A 157 -39.10 -13.45 20.56
CA ALA A 157 -38.40 -12.87 19.42
C ALA A 157 -38.59 -13.80 18.20
N LYS A 158 -39.18 -13.28 17.12
CA LYS A 158 -39.25 -13.99 15.83
C LYS A 158 -38.23 -13.42 14.86
N THR A 159 -37.55 -14.31 14.14
CA THR A 159 -36.63 -13.96 13.05
C THR A 159 -37.42 -13.71 11.77
N PHE A 160 -37.16 -12.58 11.12
CA PHE A 160 -37.67 -12.23 9.80
C PHE A 160 -36.47 -12.02 8.89
N LEU A 161 -36.43 -12.71 7.76
CA LEU A 161 -35.47 -12.39 6.70
C LEU A 161 -36.03 -11.18 5.97
N ARG A 162 -35.32 -10.04 5.98
CA ARG A 162 -35.65 -8.96 5.06
C ARG A 162 -35.02 -9.31 3.70
N PRO A 163 -35.80 -9.39 2.61
CA PRO A 163 -35.22 -9.25 1.29
C PRO A 163 -34.62 -7.85 1.22
N SER A 164 -33.33 -7.75 0.89
CA SER A 164 -32.63 -6.47 0.70
C SER A 164 -33.03 -5.83 -0.63
N PHE A 165 -34.32 -5.59 -0.85
CA PHE A 165 -34.82 -4.94 -2.07
C PHE A 165 -35.94 -3.96 -1.75
N LEU A 166 -35.61 -2.67 -1.76
CA LEU A 166 -36.18 -1.61 -2.60
C LEU A 166 -35.39 -0.31 -2.38
#